data_AF-A0A2V8G7W3-F1
#
_entry.id   AF-A0A2V8G7W3-F1
#
_cell.length_a   1.000
_cell.length_b   1.000
_cell.length_c   1.000
_cell.angle_alpha   90.00
_cell.angle_beta   90.00
_cell.angle_gamma   90.00
#
_symmetry.space_group_name_H-M   'P 1'
#
loop_
_entity.id
_entity.type
_entity.pdbx_description
1 polymer ?
#
loop_
_entity_poly.entity_id
_entity_poly.type
_entity_poly.pdbx_seq_one_letter_code
_entity_poly.pdbx_strand_id
1 'polypeptide(L)'
;MSIFEKHHDTLERHETMMGSARGRLAVALDLLTDALALVGQHGVYCRSERFPGQPRMDVALVLEQLDDAKQLVQSAMEELRSRSAT
;
A
#
# COMPACT_ATOMS: atom_id res chain seq x y z
N MET A 1 11.41 -15.28 10.06
CA MET A 1 10.86 -14.15 10.85
C MET A 1 9.44 -13.92 10.39
N SER A 2 8.48 -13.87 11.30
CA SER A 2 7.06 -13.66 10.95
C SER A 2 6.82 -12.23 10.44
N ILE A 3 5.70 -12.01 9.73
CA ILE A 3 5.31 -10.65 9.29
C ILE A 3 5.11 -9.70 10.50
N PHE A 4 4.64 -10.27 11.62
CA PHE A 4 4.42 -9.55 12.87
C PHE A 4 5.72 -9.15 13.55
N GLU A 5 6.76 -9.99 13.48
CA GLU A 5 8.10 -9.64 13.97
C GLU A 5 8.78 -8.63 13.05
N LYS A 6 8.64 -8.78 11.73
CA LYS A 6 9.25 -7.89 10.73
C LYS A 6 8.72 -6.45 10.81
N HIS A 7 7.42 -6.30 11.07
CA HIS A 7 6.74 -5.00 11.13
C HIS A 7 6.28 -4.66 12.55
N HIS A 8 6.90 -5.23 13.58
CA HIS A 8 6.49 -5.16 14.98
C HIS A 8 6.21 -3.71 15.43
N ASP A 9 7.18 -2.83 15.28
CA ASP A 9 7.09 -1.45 15.81
C ASP A 9 6.01 -0.63 15.10
N THR A 10 5.83 -0.84 13.79
CA THR A 10 4.77 -0.18 13.01
C THR A 10 3.40 -0.73 13.39
N LEU A 11 3.29 -2.06 13.54
CA LEU A 11 2.07 -2.72 14.00
C LEU A 11 1.69 -2.26 15.40
N GLU A 12 2.62 -2.26 16.36
CA GLU A 12 2.39 -1.79 17.73
C GLU A 12 1.86 -0.35 17.74
N ARG A 13 2.53 0.54 17.00
CA ARG A 13 2.10 1.95 16.88
C ARG A 13 0.68 2.07 16.33
N HIS A 14 0.41 1.43 15.19
CA HIS A 14 -0.88 1.57 14.51
C HIS A 14 -2.01 0.83 15.23
N GLU A 15 -1.75 -0.35 15.81
CA GLU A 15 -2.73 -1.08 16.62
C GLU A 15 -3.04 -0.33 17.93
N THR A 16 -2.07 0.35 18.54
CA THR A 16 -2.31 1.21 19.72
C THR A 16 -3.18 2.41 19.38
N MET A 17 -2.92 3.09 18.26
CA MET A 17 -3.67 4.30 17.88
C MET A 17 -5.07 3.99 17.32
N MET A 18 -5.25 2.85 16.66
CA MET A 18 -6.44 2.58 15.83
C MET A 18 -7.20 1.30 16.21
N GLY A 19 -6.68 0.50 17.14
CA GLY A 19 -7.14 -0.85 17.45
C GLY A 19 -6.57 -1.89 16.48
N SER A 20 -6.59 -3.16 16.88
CA SER A 20 -5.85 -4.23 16.17
C SER A 20 -6.23 -4.37 14.68
N ALA A 21 -7.52 -4.42 14.36
CA ALA A 21 -7.98 -4.59 12.98
C ALA A 21 -7.59 -3.42 12.07
N ARG A 22 -7.80 -2.17 12.52
CA ARG A 22 -7.46 -0.99 11.73
C ARG A 22 -5.97 -0.74 11.67
N GLY A 23 -5.26 -1.01 12.76
CA GLY A 23 -3.82 -0.86 12.81
C GLY A 23 -3.13 -1.75 11.78
N ARG A 24 -3.58 -3.00 11.66
CA ARG A 24 -3.08 -3.95 10.65
C ARG A 24 -3.39 -3.51 9.22
N LEU A 25 -4.60 -3.01 8.96
CA LEU A 25 -4.95 -2.48 7.64
C LEU A 25 -4.11 -1.25 7.28
N ALA A 26 -3.82 -0.37 8.24
CA ALA A 26 -2.94 0.77 8.02
C ALA A 26 -1.52 0.33 7.65
N VAL A 27 -0.96 -0.68 8.34
CA VAL A 27 0.36 -1.22 7.97
C VAL A 27 0.33 -1.87 6.60
N ALA A 28 -0.73 -2.61 6.25
CA ALA A 28 -0.89 -3.20 4.93
C ALA A 28 -0.91 -2.13 3.82
N LEU A 29 -1.53 -0.98 4.08
CA LEU A 29 -1.58 0.15 3.17
C LEU A 29 -0.21 0.79 2.93
N ASP A 30 0.58 0.94 3.99
CA ASP A 30 1.95 1.44 3.88
C ASP A 30 2.79 0.50 3.01
N LEU A 31 2.66 -0.82 3.21
CA LEU A 31 3.36 -1.83 2.39
C LEU A 31 2.94 -1.79 0.91
N LEU A 32 1.65 -1.58 0.62
CA LEU A 32 1.18 -1.37 -0.75
C LEU A 32 1.77 -0.09 -1.35
N THR A 33 1.87 0.97 -0.56
CA THR A 33 2.46 2.25 -0.99
C THR A 33 3.96 2.11 -1.29
N ASP A 34 4.70 1.36 -0.47
CA ASP A 34 6.11 1.06 -0.72
C ASP A 34 6.28 0.24 -2.00
N ALA A 35 5.40 -0.75 -2.24
CA ALA A 35 5.41 -1.52 -3.47
C ALA A 35 5.15 -0.63 -4.70
N LEU A 36 4.17 0.27 -4.64
CA LEU A 36 3.91 1.27 -5.69
C LEU A 36 5.16 2.12 -5.97
N ALA A 37 5.84 2.59 -4.93
CA ALA A 37 7.05 3.39 -5.07
C ALA A 37 8.20 2.61 -5.73
N LEU A 38 8.39 1.33 -5.38
CA LEU A 38 9.43 0.48 -5.98
C LEU A 38 9.14 0.19 -7.47
N VAL A 39 7.88 -0.10 -7.79
CA VAL A 39 7.46 -0.35 -9.17
C VAL A 39 7.57 0.93 -10.02
N GLY A 40 7.22 2.09 -9.46
CA GLY A 40 7.40 3.39 -10.10
C GLY A 40 8.87 3.69 -10.41
N GLN A 41 9.77 3.42 -9.46
CA GLN A 41 11.22 3.53 -9.68
C GLN A 41 11.68 2.62 -10.82
N HIS A 42 11.19 1.37 -10.86
CA HIS A 42 11.51 0.47 -11.97
C HIS A 42 11.06 1.04 -13.33
N GLY A 43 9.89 1.67 -13.41
CA GLY A 43 9.42 2.33 -14.63
C GLY A 43 10.29 3.52 -15.09
N VAL A 44 10.89 4.25 -14.14
CA VAL A 44 11.80 5.37 -14.43
C VAL A 44 13.17 4.86 -14.91
N TYR A 45 13.72 3.86 -14.24
CA TYR A 45 15.06 3.34 -14.55
C TYR A 45 15.07 2.38 -15.73
N CYS A 46 14.01 1.59 -15.92
CA CYS A 46 13.84 0.65 -17.02
C CYS A 46 12.78 1.20 -18.00
N ARG A 47 13.19 2.17 -18.83
CA ARG A 47 12.31 2.83 -19.81
C ARG A 47 11.92 1.86 -20.93
N SER A 48 10.68 1.99 -21.40
CA SER A 48 10.21 1.29 -22.59
C SER A 48 10.96 1.77 -23.84
N GLU A 49 11.54 0.85 -24.62
CA GLU A 49 12.17 1.18 -25.92
C GLU A 49 11.14 1.70 -26.93
N ARG A 50 9.88 1.26 -26.81
CA ARG A 50 8.79 1.58 -27.74
C ARG A 50 8.10 2.90 -27.43
N PHE A 51 8.07 3.28 -26.14
CA PHE A 51 7.44 4.52 -25.64
C PHE A 51 8.39 5.25 -24.69
N PRO A 52 9.30 6.10 -25.22
CA PRO A 52 10.31 6.76 -24.40
C PRO A 52 9.65 7.68 -23.36
N GLY A 53 10.02 7.48 -22.09
CA GLY A 53 9.53 8.29 -20.96
C GLY A 53 8.30 7.71 -20.24
N GLN A 54 7.75 6.60 -20.72
CA GLN A 54 6.69 5.85 -20.01
C GLN A 54 7.22 4.51 -19.48
N PRO A 55 6.71 4.03 -18.32
CA PRO A 55 6.97 2.66 -17.87
C PRO A 55 6.55 1.66 -18.95
N ARG A 56 7.08 0.44 -18.89
CA ARG A 56 6.56 -0.65 -19.71
C ARG A 56 5.07 -0.88 -19.34
N MET A 57 4.23 -1.22 -20.34
CA MET A 57 2.76 -1.27 -20.18
C MET A 57 2.31 -2.24 -19.06
N ASP A 58 3.03 -3.35 -18.87
CA ASP A 58 2.83 -4.31 -17.78
C ASP A 58 3.03 -3.67 -16.39
N VAL A 59 4.08 -2.87 -16.23
CA VAL A 59 4.38 -2.12 -15.00
C VAL A 59 3.34 -1.04 -14.74
N ALA A 60 2.88 -0.35 -15.78
CA ALA A 60 1.81 0.65 -15.66
C ALA A 60 0.51 0.02 -15.13
N LEU A 61 0.11 -1.13 -15.67
CA LEU A 61 -1.07 -1.85 -15.22
C LEU A 61 -0.94 -2.36 -13.78
N VAL A 62 0.24 -2.85 -13.39
CA VAL A 62 0.50 -3.26 -12.00
C VAL A 62 0.38 -2.08 -11.03
N LEU A 63 0.88 -0.90 -11.41
CA LEU A 63 0.73 0.31 -10.60
C LEU A 63 -0.73 0.71 -10.43
N GLU A 64 -1.51 0.68 -11.50
CA GLU A 64 -2.96 0.96 -11.46
C GLU A 64 -3.68 0.00 -10.50
N GLN A 65 -3.46 -1.31 -10.64
CA GLN A 65 -4.10 -2.31 -9.76
C GLN A 65 -3.70 -2.19 -8.29
N LEU A 66 -2.44 -1.86 -8.02
CA LEU A 66 -1.95 -1.66 -6.65
C LEU A 66 -2.51 -0.36 -6.04
N ASP A 67 -2.69 0.69 -6.83
CA ASP A 67 -3.29 1.95 -6.37
C ASP A 67 -4.79 1.78 -6.09
N ASP A 68 -5.51 1.05 -6.95
CA ASP A 68 -6.91 0.69 -6.71
C ASP A 68 -7.07 -0.11 -5.40
N ALA A 69 -6.22 -1.12 -5.20
CA ALA A 69 -6.22 -1.91 -3.97
C ALA A 69 -5.94 -1.05 -2.73
N LYS A 70 -5.00 -0.11 -2.85
CA LYS A 70 -4.66 0.86 -1.80
C LYS A 70 -5.88 1.72 -1.44
N GLN A 71 -6.58 2.26 -2.44
CA GLN A 71 -7.79 3.07 -2.23
C GLN A 71 -8.92 2.28 -1.57
N LEU A 72 -9.14 1.02 -1.98
CA LEU A 72 -10.14 0.15 -1.36
C LEU A 72 -9.83 -0.14 0.12
N VAL A 73 -8.56 -0.38 0.45
CA VAL A 73 -8.14 -0.58 1.83
C VAL A 73 -8.34 0.69 2.66
N GLN A 74 -7.99 1.87 2.12
CA GLN A 74 -8.25 3.16 2.77
C GLN A 74 -9.74 3.37 3.07
N SER A 75 -10.60 3.10 2.08
CA SER A 75 -12.05 3.20 2.23
C SER A 75 -12.56 2.29 3.34
N ALA A 76 -12.11 1.03 3.40
CA ALA A 76 -12.48 0.10 4.46
C ALA A 76 -12.01 0.58 5.85
N MET A 77 -10.82 1.19 5.94
CA MET A 77 -10.34 1.78 7.20
C MET A 77 -11.21 2.93 7.68
N GLU A 78 -11.65 3.80 6.77
CA GLU A 78 -12.54 4.93 7.07
C GLU A 78 -13.94 4.47 7.49
N GLU A 79 -14.51 3.49 6.80
CA GLU A 79 -15.80 2.90 7.18
C GLU A 79 -15.73 2.26 8.56
N LEU A 80 -14.67 1.49 8.83
CA LEU A 80 -14.49 0.95 10.16
C LEU A 80 -14.45 2.09 11.18
N ARG A 81 -13.69 3.17 10.93
CA ARG A 81 -13.59 4.34 11.83
C ARG A 81 -14.96 4.94 12.15
N SER A 82 -15.79 5.21 11.14
CA SER A 82 -17.12 5.81 11.35
C SER A 82 -18.00 4.95 12.25
N ARG A 83 -17.96 3.63 12.08
CA ARG A 83 -18.73 2.66 12.86
C ARG A 83 -18.32 2.52 14.32
N SER A 84 -17.13 2.98 14.73
CA SER A 84 -16.73 2.97 16.15
C SER A 84 -16.80 4.34 16.83
N ALA A 85 -17.12 5.40 16.10
CA ALA A 85 -17.40 6.71 16.69
C ALA A 85 -18.89 6.86 17.11
N THR A 86 -19.71 5.83 16.83
CA THR A 86 -21.10 5.68 17.26
C THR A 86 -21.18 4.66 18.38
#